data_AF-A0A1Q4XH64-F1
#
_entry.id   AF-A0A1Q4XH64-F1
#
_cell.length_a   1.000
_cell.length_b   1.000
_cell.length_c   1.000
_cell.angle_alpha   90.00
_cell.angle_beta   90.00
_cell.angle_gamma   90.00
#
_symmetry.space_group_name_H-M   'P 1'
#
loop_
_entity.id
_entity.type
_entity.pdbx_description
1 polymer ?
#
loop_
_entity_poly.entity_id
_entity_poly.type
_entity_poly.pdbx_seq_one_letter_code
_entity_poly.pdbx_strand_id
1 'polypeptide(L)'
;MSGVVVLVVVLLVVLVVVGVVVHRRSWPETPAFARPRPVTSPGGLAPDPNAGFFTHHRFGFRKRHFFVGTGCPPVLVADFSSLDVLRREQPVRIARYGIRVWWWFGEDFYREAVGLGADDVRAWVRERDRKRLARQDRARLLSAAEESLRKRDNE
;
A
#
# COMPACT_ATOMS: atom_id res chain seq x y z
N MET A 1 -45.50 21.44 -22.75
CA MET A 1 -44.53 20.31 -22.70
C MET A 1 -43.10 20.77 -22.44
N SER A 2 -42.68 21.95 -22.91
CA SER A 2 -41.33 22.50 -22.74
C SER A 2 -40.91 22.76 -21.28
N GLY A 3 -41.80 23.24 -20.41
CA GLY A 3 -41.46 23.54 -19.00
C GLY A 3 -41.13 22.31 -18.15
N VAL A 4 -41.82 21.18 -18.38
CA VAL A 4 -41.58 19.92 -17.65
C VAL A 4 -40.24 19.31 -18.06
N VAL A 5 -39.90 19.36 -19.35
CA VAL A 5 -38.62 18.86 -19.85
C VAL A 5 -37.45 19.65 -19.26
N VAL A 6 -37.57 20.99 -19.19
CA VAL A 6 -36.54 21.85 -18.58
C VAL A 6 -36.37 21.52 -17.09
N LEU A 7 -37.47 21.34 -16.34
CA LEU A 7 -37.41 20.97 -14.92
C LEU A 7 -36.69 19.64 -14.70
N VAL A 8 -37.00 18.61 -15.50
CA VAL A 8 -36.40 17.28 -15.39
C VAL A 8 -34.89 17.34 -15.70
N VAL A 9 -34.50 18.09 -16.73
CA VAL A 9 -33.08 18.25 -17.08
C VAL A 9 -32.32 18.96 -15.97
N VAL A 10 -32.87 20.05 -15.40
CA VAL A 10 -32.24 20.77 -14.29
C VAL A 10 -32.10 19.85 -13.07
N LEU A 11 -33.11 19.06 -12.76
CA LEU A 11 -33.10 18.16 -11.61
C LEU A 11 -32.07 17.03 -11.77
N LEU A 12 -31.93 16.47 -12.98
CA LEU A 12 -30.87 15.52 -13.32
C LEU A 12 -29.48 16.13 -13.18
N VAL A 13 -29.27 17.36 -13.68
CA VAL A 13 -27.98 18.06 -13.55
C VAL A 13 -27.64 18.29 -12.07
N VAL A 14 -28.60 18.75 -11.26
CA VAL A 14 -28.40 18.95 -9.81
C VAL A 14 -28.06 17.63 -9.13
N LEU A 15 -28.76 16.53 -9.44
CA LEU A 15 -28.45 15.21 -8.87
C LEU A 15 -27.05 14.72 -9.25
N VAL A 16 -26.63 14.92 -10.50
CA VAL A 16 -25.28 14.58 -10.96
C VAL A 16 -24.23 15.42 -10.22
N VAL A 17 -24.43 16.73 -10.11
CA VAL A 17 -23.51 17.64 -9.41
C VAL A 17 -23.41 17.27 -7.93
N VAL A 18 -24.53 17.05 -7.24
CA VAL A 18 -24.56 16.61 -5.84
C VAL A 18 -23.87 15.26 -5.70
N GLY A 19 -24.11 14.31 -6.62
CA GLY A 19 -23.44 13.03 -6.67
C GLY A 19 -21.92 13.16 -6.76
N VAL A 20 -21.43 14.02 -7.66
CA VAL A 20 -19.99 14.29 -7.84
C VAL A 20 -19.39 15.01 -6.63
N VAL A 21 -20.07 16.01 -6.05
CA VAL A 21 -19.59 16.75 -4.88
C VAL A 21 -19.50 15.84 -3.66
N VAL A 22 -20.52 15.06 -3.38
CA VAL A 22 -20.52 14.08 -2.28
C VAL A 22 -19.47 13.00 -2.53
N HIS A 23 -19.28 12.59 -3.78
CA HIS A 23 -18.20 11.67 -4.14
C HIS A 23 -16.84 12.29 -3.81
N ARG A 24 -16.53 13.50 -4.30
CA ARG A 24 -15.24 14.19 -4.05
C ARG A 24 -14.99 14.49 -2.57
N ARG A 25 -16.01 14.91 -1.82
CA ARG A 25 -15.91 15.20 -0.37
C ARG A 25 -15.64 13.94 0.47
N SER A 26 -15.86 12.76 -0.10
CA SER A 26 -15.62 11.47 0.56
C SER A 26 -14.22 10.88 0.35
N TRP A 27 -13.33 11.60 -0.34
CA TRP A 27 -11.94 11.18 -0.51
C TRP A 27 -11.09 11.71 0.66
N PRO A 28 -10.25 10.86 1.27
CA PRO A 28 -9.36 11.32 2.33
C PRO A 28 -8.33 12.32 1.77
N GLU A 29 -7.94 13.28 2.60
CA GLU A 29 -6.84 14.20 2.26
C GLU A 29 -5.57 13.41 1.96
N THR A 30 -4.86 13.76 0.88
CA THR A 30 -3.62 13.08 0.49
C THR A 30 -2.49 13.49 1.43
N PRO A 31 -1.94 12.57 2.25
CA PRO A 31 -0.85 12.92 3.16
C PRO A 31 0.43 13.31 2.38
N ALA A 32 1.31 14.09 3.00
CA ALA A 32 2.46 14.69 2.32
C ALA A 32 3.46 13.67 1.71
N PHE A 33 3.55 12.46 2.28
CA PHE A 33 4.36 11.37 1.74
C PHE A 33 3.72 10.69 0.52
N ALA A 34 2.40 10.77 0.40
CA ALA A 34 1.60 10.17 -0.66
C ALA A 34 1.43 11.08 -1.89
N ARG A 35 1.76 12.37 -1.74
CA ARG A 35 1.75 13.32 -2.86
C ARG A 35 2.65 12.82 -3.98
N PRO A 36 2.22 12.92 -5.25
CA PRO A 36 3.05 12.55 -6.39
C PRO A 36 4.40 13.25 -6.32
N ARG A 37 5.49 12.49 -6.46
CA ARG A 37 6.86 13.02 -6.52
C ARG A 37 7.54 12.54 -7.80
N PRO A 38 8.46 13.33 -8.37
CA PRO A 38 9.30 12.90 -9.48
C PRO A 38 10.00 11.58 -9.13
N VAL A 39 10.03 10.65 -10.08
CA VAL A 39 10.65 9.34 -9.88
C VAL A 39 12.17 9.51 -9.99
N THR A 40 12.86 9.65 -8.87
CA THR A 40 14.33 9.78 -8.81
C THR A 40 15.04 8.49 -8.41
N SER A 41 14.31 7.45 -8.01
CA SER A 41 14.90 6.22 -7.46
C SER A 41 14.97 5.12 -8.52
N PRO A 42 16.08 4.35 -8.60
CA PRO A 42 16.27 3.31 -9.61
C PRO A 42 15.16 2.27 -9.49
N GLY A 43 14.54 1.94 -10.62
CA GLY A 43 13.39 1.05 -10.70
C GLY A 43 13.72 -0.35 -10.23
N GLY A 44 13.32 -0.69 -9.01
CA GLY A 44 13.44 -2.03 -8.45
C GLY A 44 12.38 -2.25 -7.38
N LEU A 45 12.19 -3.50 -7.01
CA LEU A 45 11.31 -3.86 -5.90
C LEU A 45 11.90 -3.36 -4.58
N ALA A 46 11.14 -2.56 -3.85
CA ALA A 46 11.55 -1.99 -2.58
C ALA A 46 10.39 -2.05 -1.57
N PRO A 47 10.66 -2.21 -0.27
CA PRO A 47 9.62 -2.11 0.74
C PRO A 47 9.15 -0.65 0.83
N ASP A 48 7.85 -0.45 1.04
CA ASP A 48 7.25 0.86 1.28
C ASP A 48 6.72 0.94 2.72
N PRO A 49 7.53 1.44 3.67
CA PRO A 49 7.16 1.47 5.08
C PRO A 49 6.04 2.48 5.39
N ASN A 50 5.77 3.43 4.50
CA ASN A 50 4.70 4.40 4.66
C ASN A 50 3.39 3.94 4.02
N ALA A 51 3.40 2.79 3.33
CA ALA A 51 2.20 2.29 2.69
C ALA A 51 1.27 1.62 3.70
N GLY A 52 -0.03 1.77 3.46
CA GLY A 52 -1.05 1.25 4.34
C GLY A 52 -2.46 1.54 3.86
N PHE A 53 -3.42 1.02 4.61
CA PHE A 53 -4.84 1.22 4.35
C PHE A 53 -5.45 2.19 5.34
N PHE A 54 -6.20 3.15 4.82
CA PHE A 54 -7.04 4.05 5.59
C PHE A 54 -8.49 3.62 5.43
N THR A 55 -9.16 3.38 6.56
CA THR A 55 -10.59 3.07 6.56
C THR A 55 -11.35 4.38 6.72
N HIS A 56 -12.14 4.74 5.71
CA HIS A 56 -13.05 5.88 5.80
C HIS A 56 -14.46 5.38 6.09
N HIS A 57 -15.04 5.87 7.18
CA HIS A 57 -16.41 5.58 7.57
C HIS A 57 -17.32 6.63 6.93
N ARG A 58 -18.24 6.21 6.06
CA ARG A 58 -19.32 7.07 5.58
C ARG A 58 -20.58 6.83 6.42
N PHE A 59 -21.38 7.89 6.58
CA PHE A 59 -22.77 7.80 7.02
C PHE A 59 -23.50 6.69 6.22
N GLY A 60 -23.94 5.62 6.90
CA GLY A 60 -24.60 4.47 6.28
C GLY A 60 -23.80 3.16 6.19
N PHE A 61 -23.00 2.81 7.20
CA PHE A 61 -22.42 1.48 7.49
C PHE A 61 -21.45 0.85 6.48
N ARG A 62 -21.30 1.38 5.26
CA ARG A 62 -20.32 0.86 4.29
C ARG A 62 -18.93 1.43 4.56
N LYS A 63 -18.03 0.57 5.07
CA LYS A 63 -16.59 0.87 5.21
C LYS A 63 -15.98 0.95 3.81
N ARG A 64 -15.19 2.00 3.56
CA ARG A 64 -14.36 2.11 2.36
C ARG A 64 -12.90 2.05 2.77
N HIS A 65 -12.14 1.17 2.13
CA HIS A 65 -10.72 1.06 2.34
C HIS A 65 -9.99 1.82 1.22
N PHE A 66 -9.08 2.70 1.61
CA PHE A 66 -8.23 3.43 0.68
C PHE A 66 -6.79 3.00 0.91
N PHE A 67 -6.12 2.58 -0.15
CA PHE A 67 -4.69 2.35 -0.12
C PHE A 67 -3.94 3.64 -0.35
N VAL A 68 -2.88 3.86 0.42
CA VAL A 68 -1.96 4.99 0.28
C VAL A 68 -0.55 4.44 0.34
N GLY A 69 0.36 5.01 -0.45
CA GLY A 69 1.77 4.62 -0.48
C GLY A 69 2.68 5.81 -0.77
N THR A 70 4.00 5.62 -0.68
CA THR A 70 4.97 6.70 -0.93
C THR A 70 4.90 7.17 -2.38
N GLY A 71 4.33 8.35 -2.61
CA GLY A 71 4.06 8.91 -3.94
C GLY A 71 2.84 8.29 -4.65
N CYS A 72 1.97 7.60 -3.92
CA CYS A 72 0.68 7.10 -4.41
C CYS A 72 -0.45 7.81 -3.66
N PRO A 73 -1.24 8.68 -4.32
CA PRO A 73 -2.42 9.27 -3.69
C PRO A 73 -3.43 8.19 -3.32
N PRO A 74 -4.40 8.47 -2.42
CA PRO A 74 -5.36 7.48 -1.97
C PRO A 74 -6.11 6.80 -3.13
N VAL A 75 -6.05 5.47 -3.19
CA VAL A 75 -6.77 4.66 -4.19
C VAL A 75 -7.83 3.83 -3.47
N LEU A 76 -9.06 3.85 -3.97
CA LEU A 76 -10.15 3.05 -3.41
C LEU A 76 -9.92 1.56 -3.66
N VAL A 77 -10.07 0.74 -2.62
CA VAL A 77 -9.95 -0.71 -2.65
C VAL A 77 -11.33 -1.31 -2.42
N ALA A 78 -11.90 -1.91 -3.47
CA ALA A 78 -13.26 -2.44 -3.44
C ALA A 78 -13.37 -3.74 -2.62
N ASP A 79 -12.46 -4.69 -2.83
CA ASP A 79 -12.53 -6.05 -2.24
C ASP A 79 -11.47 -6.29 -1.16
N PHE A 80 -11.37 -5.36 -0.21
CA PHE A 80 -10.34 -5.40 0.83
C PHE A 80 -10.28 -6.73 1.59
N SER A 81 -11.42 -7.29 1.98
CA SER A 81 -11.48 -8.56 2.73
C SER A 81 -10.92 -9.73 1.92
N SER A 82 -11.23 -9.80 0.62
CA SER A 82 -10.72 -10.84 -0.25
C SER A 82 -9.20 -10.70 -0.44
N LEU A 83 -8.72 -9.47 -0.59
CA LEU A 83 -7.29 -9.18 -0.69
C LEU A 83 -6.53 -9.50 0.61
N ASP A 84 -7.13 -9.26 1.78
CA ASP A 84 -6.53 -9.56 3.09
C ASP A 84 -6.36 -11.07 3.33
N VAL A 85 -7.22 -11.89 2.74
CA VAL A 85 -7.04 -13.36 2.75
C VAL A 85 -5.95 -13.75 1.74
N LEU A 86 -6.06 -13.28 0.50
CA LEU A 86 -5.14 -13.67 -0.59
C LEU A 86 -3.69 -13.26 -0.35
N ARG A 87 -3.44 -12.12 0.33
CA ARG A 87 -2.08 -11.63 0.61
C ARG A 87 -1.20 -12.62 1.39
N ARG A 88 -1.82 -13.55 2.12
CA ARG A 88 -1.13 -14.55 2.94
C ARG A 88 -0.52 -15.65 2.09
N GLU A 89 -1.15 -15.94 0.96
CA GLU A 89 -0.74 -17.01 0.05
C GLU A 89 0.13 -16.47 -1.09
N GLN A 90 -0.26 -15.33 -1.67
CA GLN A 90 0.41 -14.74 -2.82
C GLN A 90 0.48 -13.22 -2.77
N PRO A 91 1.51 -12.61 -3.37
CA PRO A 91 1.54 -11.17 -3.53
C PRO A 91 0.35 -10.68 -4.36
N VAL A 92 -0.42 -9.75 -3.79
CA VAL A 92 -1.58 -9.15 -4.46
C VAL A 92 -1.27 -7.73 -4.89
N ARG A 93 -1.67 -7.38 -6.11
CA ARG A 93 -1.51 -6.02 -6.63
C ARG A 93 -2.63 -5.14 -6.08
N ILE A 94 -2.28 -4.12 -5.30
CA ILE A 94 -3.26 -3.24 -4.63
C ILE A 94 -3.56 -2.01 -5.47
N ALA A 95 -2.52 -1.37 -5.98
CA ALA A 95 -2.62 -0.09 -6.65
C ALA A 95 -1.57 0.06 -7.74
N ARG A 96 -1.90 0.88 -8.73
CA ARG A 96 -0.97 1.35 -9.76
C ARG A 96 -1.10 2.85 -9.85
N TYR A 97 0.03 3.55 -9.80
CA TYR A 97 0.07 4.99 -10.00
C TYR A 97 1.29 5.37 -10.84
N GLY A 98 1.03 5.88 -12.05
CA GLY A 98 2.05 6.06 -13.07
C GLY A 98 2.72 4.74 -13.46
N ILE A 99 4.06 4.73 -13.44
CA ILE A 99 4.87 3.53 -13.70
C ILE A 99 5.00 2.60 -12.48
N ARG A 100 4.53 3.04 -11.30
CA ARG A 100 4.72 2.30 -10.05
C ARG A 100 3.53 1.42 -9.74
N VAL A 101 3.82 0.24 -9.22
CA VAL A 101 2.86 -0.75 -8.76
C VAL A 101 3.13 -1.05 -7.28
N TRP A 102 2.07 -1.18 -6.51
CA TRP A 102 2.13 -1.58 -5.11
C TRP A 102 1.58 -2.99 -4.93
N TRP A 103 2.35 -3.79 -4.21
CA TRP A 103 2.08 -5.17 -3.87
C TRP A 103 1.88 -5.30 -2.36
N TRP A 104 0.87 -6.06 -1.95
CA TRP A 104 0.70 -6.53 -0.58
C TRP A 104 1.17 -7.96 -0.50
N PHE A 105 2.03 -8.29 0.45
CA PHE A 105 2.36 -9.69 0.70
C PHE A 105 2.77 -9.89 2.16
N GLY A 106 2.14 -10.86 2.83
CA GLY A 106 2.24 -10.96 4.28
C GLY A 106 1.79 -9.65 4.93
N GLU A 107 2.56 -9.14 5.88
CA GLU A 107 2.27 -7.89 6.62
C GLU A 107 2.86 -6.63 5.99
N ASP A 108 3.64 -6.77 4.92
CA ASP A 108 4.40 -5.67 4.32
C ASP A 108 3.82 -5.23 2.97
N PHE A 109 4.16 -3.99 2.62
CA PHE A 109 3.89 -3.42 1.32
C PHE A 109 5.18 -3.23 0.54
N TYR A 110 5.11 -3.52 -0.76
CA TYR A 110 6.24 -3.42 -1.67
C TYR A 110 5.87 -2.55 -2.86
N ARG A 111 6.80 -1.71 -3.28
CA ARG A 111 6.69 -0.83 -4.42
C ARG A 111 7.62 -1.28 -5.51
N GLU A 112 7.12 -1.23 -6.73
CA GLU A 112 7.72 -1.85 -7.90
C GLU A 112 7.56 -0.89 -9.11
N ALA A 113 8.50 -0.88 -10.06
CA ALA A 113 8.50 0.08 -11.16
C ALA A 113 9.06 -0.46 -12.50
N VAL A 114 9.29 -1.77 -12.61
CA VAL A 114 9.95 -2.45 -13.74
C VAL A 114 9.09 -3.55 -14.39
N GLY A 115 7.85 -3.74 -13.95
CA GLY A 115 6.92 -4.74 -14.47
C GLY A 115 7.04 -6.13 -13.85
N LEU A 116 7.53 -6.27 -12.61
CA LEU A 116 7.63 -7.57 -11.96
C LEU A 116 6.26 -8.25 -11.75
N GLY A 117 6.27 -9.58 -11.80
CA GLY A 117 5.12 -10.43 -11.48
C GLY A 117 5.01 -10.77 -9.99
N ALA A 118 3.91 -11.43 -9.62
CA ALA A 118 3.70 -11.88 -8.24
C ALA A 118 4.79 -12.87 -7.78
N ASP A 119 5.23 -13.78 -8.66
CA ASP A 119 6.27 -14.75 -8.31
C ASP A 119 7.64 -14.09 -8.08
N ASP A 120 7.98 -13.06 -8.84
CA ASP A 120 9.20 -12.28 -8.64
C ASP A 120 9.19 -11.58 -7.28
N VAL A 121 8.04 -10.99 -6.91
CA VAL A 121 7.85 -10.35 -5.60
C VAL A 121 8.02 -11.38 -4.49
N ARG A 122 7.39 -12.54 -4.62
CA ARG A 122 7.51 -13.64 -3.64
C ARG A 122 8.96 -14.12 -3.51
N ALA A 123 9.65 -14.34 -4.62
CA ALA A 123 11.04 -14.79 -4.64
C ALA A 123 11.96 -13.77 -3.96
N TRP A 124 11.77 -12.49 -4.27
CA TRP A 124 12.53 -11.40 -3.67
C TRP A 124 12.32 -11.29 -2.15
N VAL A 125 11.07 -11.41 -1.68
CA VAL A 125 10.75 -11.38 -0.24
C VAL A 125 11.43 -12.54 0.48
N ARG A 126 11.34 -13.76 -0.06
CA ARG A 126 12.01 -14.94 0.51
C ARG A 126 13.52 -14.79 0.57
N GLU A 127 14.14 -14.21 -0.46
CA GLU A 127 15.58 -13.95 -0.47
C GLU A 127 15.97 -12.90 0.58
N ARG A 128 15.19 -11.83 0.70
CA ARG A 128 15.39 -10.80 1.71
C ARG A 128 15.30 -11.36 3.13
N ASP A 129 14.30 -12.19 3.41
CA ASP A 129 14.10 -12.79 4.73
C ASP A 129 15.23 -13.76 5.08
N ARG A 130 15.67 -14.58 4.12
CA ARG A 130 16.86 -15.43 4.30
C ARG A 130 18.10 -14.62 4.65
N LYS A 131 18.35 -13.52 3.94
CA LYS A 131 19.47 -12.61 4.26
C LYS A 131 19.32 -11.94 5.61
N ARG A 132 18.09 -11.58 6.02
CA ARG A 132 17.83 -10.98 7.34
C ARG A 132 18.13 -11.96 8.46
N LEU A 133 17.67 -13.20 8.35
CA LEU A 133 17.93 -14.26 9.32
C LEU A 133 19.43 -14.57 9.43
N ALA A 134 20.11 -14.73 8.30
CA ALA A 134 21.56 -14.97 8.30
C ALA A 134 22.36 -13.84 8.98
N ARG A 135 21.93 -12.58 8.82
CA ARG A 135 22.55 -11.44 9.52
C ARG A 135 22.29 -11.46 11.03
N GLN A 136 21.07 -11.81 11.45
CA GLN A 136 20.72 -11.92 12.86
C GLN A 136 21.48 -13.06 13.55
N ASP A 137 21.60 -14.20 12.89
CA ASP A 137 22.33 -15.35 13.41
C ASP A 137 23.83 -15.03 13.55
N ARG A 138 24.43 -14.40 12.52
CA ARG A 138 25.80 -13.91 12.59
C ARG A 138 26.01 -12.94 13.76
N ALA A 139 25.10 -11.99 13.96
CA ALA A 139 25.19 -11.04 15.08
C ALA A 139 25.16 -11.76 16.44
N ARG A 140 24.28 -12.76 16.59
CA ARG A 140 24.19 -13.57 17.82
C ARG A 140 25.46 -14.39 18.08
N LEU A 141 26.04 -14.99 17.03
CA LEU A 141 27.28 -15.76 17.17
C LEU A 141 28.47 -14.86 17.57
N LEU A 142 28.55 -13.65 16.99
CA LEU A 142 29.57 -12.68 17.36
C LEU A 142 29.43 -12.21 18.82
N SER A 143 28.21 -11.90 19.27
CA SER A 143 27.99 -11.50 20.68
C SER A 143 28.32 -12.63 21.66
N ALA A 144 27.96 -13.88 21.34
CA ALA A 144 28.29 -15.03 22.18
C ALA A 144 29.81 -15.27 22.25
N ALA A 145 30.52 -15.10 21.14
CA ALA A 145 31.97 -15.20 21.10
C ALA A 145 32.64 -14.11 21.97
N GLU A 146 32.20 -12.86 21.86
CA GLU A 146 32.69 -11.75 22.69
C GLU A 146 32.46 -11.99 24.18
N GLU A 147 31.29 -12.50 24.58
CA GLU A 147 31.00 -12.86 25.97
C GLU A 147 31.92 -13.97 26.48
N SER A 148 32.20 -14.98 25.64
CA SER A 148 33.10 -16.08 26.02
C SER A 148 34.54 -15.63 26.21
N LEU A 149 35.03 -14.69 25.39
CA LEU A 149 36.36 -14.09 25.54
C LEU A 149 36.46 -13.27 26.83
N ARG A 150 35.48 -12.40 27.10
CA ARG A 150 35.44 -11.63 28.34
C ARG A 150 35.44 -12.48 29.61
N LYS A 151 34.78 -13.64 29.59
CA LYS A 151 34.80 -14.58 30.73
C LYS A 151 36.18 -15.18 30.95
N ARG A 152 36.91 -15.51 29.88
CA ARG A 152 38.28 -16.04 29.97
C ARG A 152 39.29 -15.00 30.45
N ASP A 153 39.13 -13.74 30.07
CA ASP A 153 40.05 -12.66 30.48
C ASP A 153 39.88 -12.25 31.95
N ASN A 154 38.76 -12.63 32.59
CA ASN A 154 38.44 -12.32 33.98
C ASN A 154 38.70 -13.49 34.96
N GLU A 155 39.18 -14.63 34.47
CA GLU A 155 39.66 -15.79 35.26
C GLU A 155 41.19 -15.77 35.36
#